data_AF-A0A7W1IJZ8-F1
#
_entry.id   AF-A0A7W1IJZ8-F1
#
_cell.length_a   1.000
_cell.length_b   1.000
_cell.length_c   1.000
_cell.angle_alpha   90.00
_cell.angle_beta   90.00
_cell.angle_gamma   90.00
#
_symmetry.space_group_name_H-M   'P 1'
#
loop_
_entity.id
_entity.type
_entity.pdbx_description
1 polymer ?
#
loop_
_entity_poly.entity_id
_entity_poly.type
_entity_poly.pdbx_seq_one_letter_code
_entity_poly.pdbx_strand_id
1 'polypeptide(L)'
;MTSTADRQTVTTAYVGCAAAAAYAALKSAWALGSTLGVSDTAVFEEFLDQLGGPLVALWATVLLALLAGAILLSLVQPWGRRIPRRLRASLAWLGAIMAPLGLMRLGQTIAEAIAGDPFPMLTPATYISVYMCFTVLGLTFAVTAWRTRSAQPA
;
A
#
# COMPACT_ATOMS: atom_id res chain seq x y z
N MET A 1 -26.64 -17.99 -2.82
CA MET A 1 -25.65 -18.34 -1.78
C MET A 1 -24.28 -17.92 -2.30
N THR A 2 -23.71 -16.83 -1.78
CA THR A 2 -22.30 -16.48 -2.08
C THR A 2 -21.41 -17.55 -1.49
N SER A 3 -20.55 -18.16 -2.31
CA SER A 3 -19.56 -19.14 -1.87
C SER A 3 -18.67 -18.54 -0.78
N THR A 4 -18.17 -19.36 0.16
CA THR A 4 -17.17 -18.94 1.15
C THR A 4 -15.94 -18.32 0.48
N ALA A 5 -15.59 -18.75 -0.74
CA ALA A 5 -14.50 -18.20 -1.54
C ALA A 5 -14.75 -16.75 -1.98
N ASP A 6 -16.00 -16.39 -2.30
CA ASP A 6 -16.37 -15.01 -2.66
C ASP A 6 -16.24 -14.09 -1.45
N ARG A 7 -16.77 -14.52 -0.30
CA ARG A 7 -16.68 -13.76 0.95
C ARG A 7 -15.23 -13.49 1.34
N GLN A 8 -14.36 -14.49 1.24
CA GLN A 8 -12.94 -14.29 1.54
C GLN A 8 -12.28 -13.28 0.59
N THR A 9 -12.60 -13.33 -0.72
CA THR A 9 -12.01 -12.41 -1.70
C THR A 9 -12.45 -10.97 -1.45
N VAL A 10 -13.72 -10.77 -1.08
CA VAL A 10 -14.26 -9.48 -0.63
C VAL A 10 -13.52 -8.98 0.61
N THR A 11 -13.35 -9.84 1.63
CA THR A 11 -12.62 -9.49 2.84
C THR A 11 -11.17 -9.10 2.55
N THR A 12 -10.46 -9.87 1.71
CA THR A 12 -9.08 -9.54 1.31
C THR A 12 -8.99 -8.16 0.64
N ALA A 13 -9.92 -7.83 -0.26
CA ALA A 13 -9.93 -6.52 -0.90
C ALA A 13 -10.18 -5.39 0.11
N TYR A 14 -11.08 -5.58 1.08
CA TYR A 14 -11.32 -4.60 2.12
C TYR A 14 -10.11 -4.41 3.05
N VAL A 15 -9.38 -5.48 3.38
CA VAL A 15 -8.13 -5.38 4.15
C VAL A 15 -7.10 -4.55 3.39
N GLY A 16 -6.94 -4.79 2.09
CA GLY A 16 -6.06 -3.97 1.24
C GLY A 16 -6.51 -2.51 1.15
N CYS A 17 -7.83 -2.25 1.04
CA CYS A 17 -8.37 -0.90 1.06
C CYS A 17 -8.14 -0.18 2.39
N ALA A 18 -8.28 -0.89 3.51
CA ALA A 18 -7.98 -0.35 4.84
C ALA A 18 -6.49 0.01 4.98
N ALA A 19 -5.59 -0.84 4.49
CA ALA A 19 -4.16 -0.55 4.46
C ALA A 19 -3.82 0.68 3.59
N ALA A 20 -4.42 0.79 2.40
CA ALA A 20 -4.30 1.98 1.56
C ALA A 20 -4.82 3.24 2.25
N ALA A 21 -5.98 3.16 2.91
CA ALA A 21 -6.57 4.29 3.63
C ALA A 21 -5.70 4.73 4.81
N ALA A 22 -5.17 3.78 5.59
CA ALA A 22 -4.27 4.08 6.72
C ALA A 22 -2.98 4.77 6.25
N TYR A 23 -2.37 4.25 5.17
CA TYR A 23 -1.18 4.86 4.59
C TYR A 23 -1.46 6.26 4.01
N ALA A 24 -2.56 6.42 3.27
CA ALA A 24 -3.00 7.70 2.74
C ALA A 24 -3.27 8.72 3.86
N ALA A 25 -3.87 8.30 4.98
CA ALA A 25 -4.12 9.16 6.13
C ALA A 25 -2.82 9.65 6.77
N LEU A 26 -1.85 8.75 6.98
CA LEU A 26 -0.52 9.13 7.52
C LEU A 26 0.19 10.13 6.61
N LYS A 27 0.22 9.87 5.29
CA LYS A 27 0.81 10.77 4.30
C LYS A 27 0.09 12.12 4.22
N SER A 28 -1.23 12.12 4.32
CA SER A 28 -2.03 13.36 4.36
C SER A 28 -1.76 14.16 5.62
N ALA A 29 -1.58 13.50 6.77
CA ALA A 29 -1.21 14.17 8.02
C ALA A 29 0.14 14.89 7.87
N TRP A 30 1.16 14.22 7.30
CA TRP A 30 2.44 14.86 6.99
C TRP A 30 2.31 16.00 5.99
N ALA A 31 1.46 15.85 4.97
CA ALA A 31 1.23 16.90 3.97
C ALA A 31 0.55 18.14 4.56
N LEU A 32 -0.19 17.98 5.65
CA LEU A 32 -0.79 19.06 6.44
C LEU A 32 0.15 19.63 7.52
N GLY A 33 1.42 19.19 7.56
CA GLY A 33 2.44 19.68 8.48
C GLY A 33 2.55 18.90 9.80
N SER A 34 1.89 17.74 9.93
CA SER A 34 2.09 16.87 11.10
C SER A 34 3.48 16.25 11.09
N THR A 35 4.10 16.15 12.26
CA THR A 35 5.39 15.47 12.48
C THR A 35 5.21 14.10 13.13
N LEU A 36 4.02 13.52 13.03
CA LEU A 36 3.70 12.23 13.66
C LEU A 36 4.68 11.15 13.20
N GLY A 37 5.48 10.63 14.13
CA GLY A 37 6.45 9.58 13.85
C GLY A 37 7.72 10.02 13.13
N VAL A 38 7.94 11.33 12.96
CA VAL A 38 9.19 11.91 12.44
C VAL A 38 10.17 12.03 13.61
N SER A 39 11.38 11.48 13.46
CA SER A 39 12.44 11.55 14.48
C SER A 39 13.34 12.77 14.30
N ASP A 40 13.57 13.17 13.05
CA ASP A 40 14.35 14.36 12.69
C ASP A 40 13.63 15.09 11.54
N THR A 41 13.13 16.29 11.82
CA THR A 41 12.37 17.08 10.84
C THR A 41 13.25 17.67 9.74
N ALA A 42 14.51 18.01 10.04
CA ALA A 42 15.41 18.59 9.06
C ALA A 42 15.82 17.54 8.01
N VAL A 43 16.17 16.33 8.47
CA VAL A 43 16.46 15.20 7.57
C VAL A 43 15.22 14.79 6.77
N PHE A 44 14.04 14.84 7.39
CA PHE A 44 12.79 14.55 6.70
C PHE A 44 12.46 15.57 5.61
N GLU A 45 12.62 16.87 5.88
CA GLU A 45 12.42 17.93 4.88
C GLU A 45 13.40 17.81 3.72
N GLU A 46 14.69 17.58 3.98
CA GLU A 46 15.70 17.35 2.94
C GLU A 46 15.33 16.15 2.06
N PHE A 47 14.85 15.06 2.68
CA PHE A 47 14.37 13.89 1.95
C PHE A 47 13.16 14.19 1.05
N LEU A 48 12.21 15.02 1.51
CA LEU A 48 11.07 15.42 0.69
C LEU A 48 11.51 16.27 -0.50
N ASP A 49 12.46 17.19 -0.31
CA ASP A 49 12.99 18.03 -1.37
C ASP A 49 13.72 17.22 -2.45
N GLN A 50 14.51 16.23 -2.06
CA GLN A 50 15.16 15.29 -3.00
C GLN A 50 14.14 14.51 -3.85
N LEU A 51 12.92 14.31 -3.34
CA LEU A 51 11.82 13.63 -4.04
C LEU A 51 10.94 14.58 -4.88
N GLY A 52 11.35 15.82 -5.08
CA GLY A 52 10.59 16.83 -5.83
C GLY A 52 9.65 17.68 -4.95
N GLY A 53 9.94 17.74 -3.66
CA GLY A 53 9.23 18.54 -2.67
C GLY A 53 8.04 17.84 -2.03
N PRO A 54 7.47 18.44 -0.95
CA PRO A 54 6.40 17.84 -0.16
C PRO A 54 5.14 17.55 -1.00
N LEU A 55 4.88 18.35 -2.04
CA LEU A 55 3.73 18.16 -2.90
C LEU A 55 3.82 16.84 -3.69
N VAL A 56 4.97 16.55 -4.28
CA VAL A 56 5.18 15.31 -5.03
C VAL A 56 5.36 14.14 -4.06
N ALA A 57 6.23 14.28 -3.06
CA ALA A 57 6.60 13.20 -2.14
C ALA A 57 5.46 12.71 -1.22
N LEU A 58 4.48 13.58 -0.93
CA LEU A 58 3.35 13.25 -0.06
C LEU A 58 2.05 13.11 -0.87
N TRP A 59 1.58 14.15 -1.56
CA TRP A 59 0.28 14.10 -2.23
C TRP A 59 0.24 13.10 -3.40
N ALA A 60 1.32 12.94 -4.16
CA ALA A 60 1.33 11.91 -5.21
C ALA A 60 1.20 10.50 -4.60
N THR A 61 1.82 10.26 -3.44
CA THR A 61 1.69 8.97 -2.74
C THR A 61 0.31 8.76 -2.12
N VAL A 62 -0.35 9.81 -1.65
CA VAL A 62 -1.76 9.76 -1.22
C VAL A 62 -2.65 9.36 -2.40
N LEU A 63 -2.51 10.03 -3.54
CA LEU A 63 -3.28 9.71 -4.75
C LEU A 63 -3.04 8.28 -5.20
N LEU A 64 -1.79 7.82 -5.18
CA LEU A 64 -1.44 6.46 -5.56
C LEU A 64 -2.04 5.41 -4.61
N ALA A 65 -2.06 5.69 -3.30
CA ALA A 65 -2.68 4.82 -2.32
C ALA A 65 -4.22 4.75 -2.49
N LEU A 66 -4.87 5.88 -2.74
CA LEU A 66 -6.30 5.92 -3.04
C LEU A 66 -6.62 5.19 -4.36
N LEU A 67 -5.79 5.36 -5.37
CA LEU A 67 -5.89 4.62 -6.63
C LEU A 67 -5.75 3.11 -6.40
N ALA A 68 -4.79 2.68 -5.59
CA ALA A 68 -4.60 1.28 -5.24
C ALA A 68 -5.85 0.70 -4.54
N GLY A 69 -6.42 1.42 -3.57
CA GLY A 69 -7.68 1.05 -2.94
C GLY A 69 -8.84 0.98 -3.94
N ALA A 70 -8.95 1.96 -4.85
CA ALA A 70 -9.96 1.96 -5.90
C ALA A 70 -9.82 0.77 -6.86
N ILE A 71 -8.60 0.40 -7.24
CA ILE A 71 -8.35 -0.77 -8.10
C ILE A 71 -8.77 -2.05 -7.36
N LEU A 72 -8.37 -2.23 -6.10
CA LEU A 72 -8.81 -3.37 -5.28
C LEU A 72 -10.33 -3.45 -5.19
N LEU A 73 -10.99 -2.33 -4.95
CA LEU A 73 -12.44 -2.26 -4.86
C LEU A 73 -13.10 -2.58 -6.21
N SER A 74 -12.50 -2.15 -7.32
CA SER A 74 -12.98 -2.48 -8.68
C SER A 74 -12.89 -3.98 -9.02
N LEU A 75 -12.04 -4.74 -8.33
CA LEU A 75 -11.95 -6.19 -8.53
C LEU A 75 -13.13 -6.94 -7.89
N VAL A 76 -13.78 -6.34 -6.90
CA VAL A 76 -14.82 -6.98 -6.09
C VAL A 76 -16.21 -6.37 -6.31
N GLN A 77 -16.29 -5.07 -6.54
CA GLN A 77 -17.56 -4.35 -6.67
C GLN A 77 -18.13 -4.39 -8.10
N PRO A 78 -19.47 -4.30 -8.27
CA PRO A 78 -20.13 -4.45 -9.56
C PRO A 78 -19.75 -3.34 -10.55
N TRP A 79 -19.39 -2.15 -10.08
CA TRP A 79 -18.97 -1.03 -10.94
C TRP A 79 -17.66 -1.33 -11.70
N GLY A 80 -16.77 -2.14 -11.12
CA GLY A 80 -15.52 -2.52 -11.78
C GLY A 80 -15.70 -3.46 -12.98
N ARG A 81 -16.89 -4.06 -13.17
CA ARG A 81 -17.22 -4.85 -14.36
C ARG A 81 -17.20 -4.02 -15.65
N ARG A 82 -17.34 -2.69 -15.55
CA ARG A 82 -17.25 -1.77 -16.70
C ARG A 82 -15.82 -1.62 -17.23
N ILE A 83 -14.80 -1.97 -16.45
CA ILE A 83 -13.39 -1.81 -16.84
C ILE A 83 -12.92 -3.05 -17.63
N PRO A 84 -12.17 -2.89 -18.74
CA PRO A 84 -11.63 -4.00 -19.51
C PRO A 84 -10.88 -5.00 -18.63
N ARG A 85 -11.16 -6.29 -18.80
CA ARG A 85 -10.58 -7.36 -17.97
C ARG A 85 -9.05 -7.36 -17.98
N ARG A 86 -8.46 -7.15 -19.16
CA ARG A 86 -7.00 -7.11 -19.33
C ARG A 86 -6.39 -5.97 -18.52
N LEU A 87 -7.00 -4.79 -18.56
CA LEU A 87 -6.51 -3.62 -17.82
C LEU A 87 -6.55 -3.85 -16.30
N ARG A 88 -7.66 -4.41 -15.78
CA ARG A 88 -7.76 -4.76 -14.35
C ARG A 88 -6.72 -5.79 -13.92
N ALA A 89 -6.51 -6.83 -14.72
CA ALA A 89 -5.51 -7.86 -14.42
C ALA A 89 -4.09 -7.28 -14.42
N SER A 90 -3.74 -6.47 -15.42
CA SER A 90 -2.43 -5.79 -15.48
C SER A 90 -2.20 -4.89 -14.28
N LEU A 91 -3.20 -4.09 -13.89
CA LEU A 91 -3.12 -3.22 -12.70
C LEU A 91 -2.98 -4.02 -11.40
N ALA A 92 -3.70 -5.14 -11.28
CA ALA A 92 -3.60 -6.00 -10.10
C ALA A 92 -2.23 -6.67 -9.98
N TRP A 93 -1.65 -7.13 -11.10
CA TRP A 93 -0.29 -7.67 -11.11
C TRP A 93 0.78 -6.60 -10.86
N LEU A 94 0.58 -5.38 -11.36
CA LEU A 94 1.46 -4.26 -11.05
C LEU A 94 1.45 -3.95 -9.54
N GLY A 95 0.26 -3.93 -8.92
CA GLY A 95 0.12 -3.77 -7.47
C GLY A 95 0.77 -4.90 -6.66
N ALA A 96 0.79 -6.13 -7.19
CA ALA A 96 1.42 -7.28 -6.53
C ALA A 96 2.95 -7.11 -6.39
N ILE A 97 3.60 -6.29 -7.22
CA ILE A 97 5.04 -5.95 -7.10
C ILE A 97 5.34 -5.25 -5.77
N MET A 98 4.36 -4.61 -5.15
CA MET A 98 4.54 -3.99 -3.83
C MET A 98 4.79 -5.01 -2.71
N ALA A 99 4.39 -6.28 -2.88
CA ALA A 99 4.58 -7.31 -1.88
C ALA A 99 6.06 -7.64 -1.62
N PRO A 100 6.88 -8.03 -2.62
CA PRO A 100 8.29 -8.33 -2.39
C PRO A 100 9.07 -7.08 -1.95
N LEU A 101 8.77 -5.90 -2.49
CA LEU A 101 9.43 -4.65 -2.10
C LEU A 101 9.09 -4.26 -0.66
N GLY A 102 7.81 -4.34 -0.29
CA GLY A 102 7.33 -4.07 1.06
C GLY A 102 7.92 -5.05 2.07
N LEU A 103 7.93 -6.35 1.75
CA LEU A 103 8.47 -7.38 2.62
C LEU A 103 9.98 -7.24 2.83
N MET A 104 10.73 -6.97 1.75
CA MET A 104 12.18 -6.74 1.83
C MET A 104 12.48 -5.54 2.73
N ARG A 105 11.79 -4.41 2.52
CA ARG A 105 12.00 -3.21 3.35
C ARG A 105 11.55 -3.40 4.78
N LEU A 106 10.43 -4.07 5.02
CA LEU A 106 9.96 -4.41 6.36
C LEU A 106 11.00 -5.27 7.11
N GLY A 107 11.58 -6.27 6.43
CA GLY A 107 12.63 -7.11 6.99
C GLY A 107 13.89 -6.32 7.36
N GLN A 108 14.33 -5.40 6.49
CA GLN A 108 15.46 -4.50 6.77
C GLN A 108 15.17 -3.63 8.00
N THR A 109 14.01 -2.98 8.06
CA THR A 109 13.63 -2.13 9.20
C THR A 109 13.57 -2.91 10.52
N ILE A 110 13.04 -4.14 10.50
CA ILE A 110 13.01 -4.98 11.71
C ILE A 110 14.44 -5.37 12.13
N ALA A 111 15.30 -5.73 11.18
CA ALA A 111 16.70 -6.06 11.46
C ALA A 111 17.46 -4.87 12.06
N GLU A 112 17.33 -3.68 11.47
CA GLU A 112 17.90 -2.42 11.96
C GLU A 112 17.40 -2.10 13.38
N ALA A 113 16.09 -2.29 13.64
CA ALA A 113 15.50 -2.05 14.95
C ALA A 113 16.03 -3.01 16.03
N ILE A 114 16.27 -4.28 15.67
CA ILE A 114 16.86 -5.27 16.57
C ILE A 114 18.35 -5.00 16.81
N ALA A 115 19.07 -4.55 15.77
CA ALA A 115 20.48 -4.18 15.86
C ALA A 115 20.71 -2.90 16.68
N GLY A 116 19.65 -2.10 16.89
CA GLY A 116 19.75 -0.79 17.53
C GLY A 116 20.34 0.28 16.61
N ASP A 117 20.29 0.04 15.29
CA ASP A 117 20.80 0.98 14.30
C ASP A 117 19.95 2.27 14.29
N PRO A 118 20.58 3.44 14.10
CA PRO A 118 19.89 4.71 14.10
C PRO A 118 18.96 4.83 12.88
N PHE A 119 17.71 5.22 13.13
CA PHE A 119 16.75 5.55 12.07
C PHE A 119 16.84 7.03 11.71
N PRO A 120 17.22 7.37 10.47
CA PRO A 120 17.67 8.71 10.13
C PRO A 120 16.54 9.76 10.12
N MET A 121 15.31 9.38 9.75
CA MET A 121 14.23 10.38 9.53
C MET A 121 12.90 10.07 10.26
N LEU A 122 12.56 8.78 10.48
CA LEU A 122 11.32 8.37 11.14
C LEU A 122 11.61 7.46 12.33
N THR A 123 10.68 7.41 13.26
CA THR A 123 10.72 6.42 14.34
C THR A 123 10.60 4.98 13.78
N PRO A 124 11.17 3.98 14.46
CA PRO A 124 11.09 2.57 14.02
C PRO A 124 9.64 2.12 13.81
N ALA A 125 8.74 2.51 14.71
CA ALA A 125 7.32 2.18 14.65
C ALA A 125 6.65 2.71 13.37
N THR A 126 7.03 3.90 12.92
CA THR A 126 6.51 4.51 11.70
C THR A 126 7.01 3.80 10.46
N TYR A 127 8.30 3.45 10.38
CA TYR A 127 8.84 2.66 9.26
C TYR A 127 8.15 1.29 9.17
N ILE A 128 8.02 0.59 10.30
CA ILE A 128 7.33 -0.70 10.37
C ILE A 128 5.89 -0.56 9.86
N SER A 129 5.16 0.46 10.33
CA SER A 129 3.77 0.71 9.93
C SER A 129 3.64 0.96 8.42
N VAL A 130 4.53 1.77 7.85
CA VAL A 130 4.55 2.08 6.41
C VAL A 130 4.80 0.82 5.59
N TYR A 131 5.86 0.07 5.89
CA TYR A 131 6.22 -1.11 5.11
C TYR A 131 5.26 -2.30 5.33
N MET A 132 4.63 -2.39 6.50
CA MET A 132 3.53 -3.31 6.73
C MET A 132 2.34 -2.99 5.82
N CYS A 133 1.96 -1.72 5.66
CA CYS A 133 0.89 -1.33 4.74
C CYS A 133 1.20 -1.73 3.29
N PHE A 134 2.43 -1.50 2.81
CA PHE A 134 2.86 -1.92 1.47
C PHE A 134 2.82 -3.44 1.29
N THR A 135 3.27 -4.19 2.30
CA THR A 135 3.26 -5.66 2.28
C THR A 135 1.83 -6.19 2.20
N VAL A 136 0.94 -5.68 3.06
CA VAL A 136 -0.50 -6.04 3.07
C VAL A 136 -1.15 -5.68 1.74
N LEU A 137 -0.91 -4.47 1.22
CA LEU A 137 -1.42 -4.04 -0.09
C LEU A 137 -0.99 -4.98 -1.20
N GLY A 138 0.32 -5.23 -1.33
CA GLY A 138 0.85 -6.13 -2.36
C GLY A 138 0.29 -7.55 -2.27
N LEU A 139 0.18 -8.11 -1.05
CA LEU A 139 -0.38 -9.44 -0.83
C LEU A 139 -1.87 -9.48 -1.21
N THR A 140 -2.64 -8.46 -0.85
CA THR A 140 -4.07 -8.39 -1.19
C THR A 140 -4.28 -8.28 -2.70
N PHE A 141 -3.42 -7.55 -3.42
CA PHE A 141 -3.39 -7.52 -4.89
C PHE A 141 -3.06 -8.88 -5.49
N ALA A 142 -2.01 -9.54 -4.99
CA ALA A 142 -1.60 -10.86 -5.48
C ALA A 142 -2.71 -11.91 -5.29
N VAL A 143 -3.33 -11.95 -4.11
CA VAL A 143 -4.40 -12.90 -3.79
C VAL A 143 -5.66 -12.63 -4.61
N THR A 144 -6.08 -11.37 -4.74
CA THR A 144 -7.26 -11.01 -5.53
C THR A 144 -7.03 -11.25 -7.04
N ALA A 145 -5.84 -10.96 -7.56
CA ALA A 145 -5.47 -11.26 -8.95
C ALA A 145 -5.44 -12.77 -9.22
N TRP A 146 -4.87 -13.56 -8.31
CA TRP A 146 -4.79 -15.02 -8.46
C TRP A 146 -6.17 -15.66 -8.49
N ARG A 147 -7.04 -15.29 -7.53
CA ARG A 147 -8.39 -15.85 -7.40
C ARG A 147 -9.31 -15.47 -8.55
N THR A 148 -9.17 -14.26 -9.10
CA THR A 148 -9.96 -13.83 -10.27
C THR A 148 -9.50 -14.51 -11.57
N ARG A 149 -8.25 -14.98 -11.65
CA ARG A 149 -7.73 -15.78 -12.76
C ARG A 149 -8.22 -17.23 -12.71
N SER A 150 -8.23 -17.86 -11.54
CA SER A 150 -8.60 -19.28 -11.38
C SER A 150 -10.11 -19.56 -11.53
N ALA A 151 -10.96 -18.53 -11.49
CA ALA A 151 -12.41 -18.65 -11.66
C ALA A 151 -12.87 -18.76 -13.13
N GLN A 152 -11.96 -18.93 -14.10
CA GLN A 152 -12.28 -19.06 -15.52
C GLN A 152 -12.03 -20.48 -16.01
N PRO A 153 -13.05 -21.23 -16.46
CA PRO A 153 -12.80 -22.39 -17.32
C PRO A 153 -12.19 -21.92 -18.64
N ALA A 154 -11.27 -22.73 -19.15
CA ALA A 154 -10.60 -22.55 -20.44
C ALA A 154 -11.60 -22.54 -21.61
#